data_AF-A0A497KJR5-F1
#
_entry.id   AF-A0A497KJR5-F1
#
_cell.length_a   1.000
_cell.length_b   1.000
_cell.length_c   1.000
_cell.angle_alpha   90.00
_cell.angle_beta   90.00
_cell.angle_gamma   90.00
#
_symmetry.space_group_name_H-M   'P 1'
#
loop_
_entity.id
_entity.type
_entity.pdbx_description
1 polymer ?
#
loop_
_entity_poly.entity_id
_entity_poly.type
_entity_poly.pdbx_seq_one_letter_code
_entity_poly.pdbx_strand_id
1 'polypeptide(L)'
;MQSIKKITIIDCQVAGISGDMFLGALLDLEADSKKVIAAIESLQDFIGCGNLEVEIKDVTRRGFRAKKVDVKAEKMPEMKAAELVTVIDECAERLKLSDRAKRFALEAINTLLRS
;
A
#
# COMPACT_ATOMS: atom_id res chain seq x y z
N MET A 1 19.41 26.33 -2.54
CA MET A 1 18.55 25.58 -1.61
C MET A 1 19.36 24.43 -1.03
N GLN A 2 19.49 24.32 0.29
CA GLN A 2 20.09 23.14 0.91
C GLN A 2 19.13 21.95 0.75
N SER A 3 19.66 20.82 0.28
CA SER A 3 18.91 19.56 0.18
C SER A 3 18.65 19.01 1.58
N ILE A 4 17.37 18.92 1.97
CA ILE A 4 16.97 18.25 3.21
C ILE A 4 17.01 16.75 2.93
N LYS A 5 17.97 16.04 3.53
CA LYS A 5 18.01 14.58 3.48
C LYS A 5 16.97 14.03 4.46
N LYS A 6 15.96 13.31 3.93
CA LYS A 6 15.02 12.53 4.74
C LYS A 6 15.55 11.12 4.90
N ILE A 7 15.56 10.61 6.13
CA ILE A 7 16.00 9.25 6.45
C ILE A 7 14.76 8.46 6.86
N THR A 8 14.61 7.27 6.28
CA THR A 8 13.61 6.28 6.70
C THR A 8 14.34 5.14 7.38
N ILE A 9 13.90 4.77 8.59
CA ILE A 9 14.45 3.63 9.34
C ILE A 9 13.37 2.57 9.40
N ILE A 10 13.68 1.36 8.93
CA ILE A 10 12.82 0.19 9.03
C ILE A 10 13.52 -0.78 9.95
N ASP A 11 13.03 -0.90 11.18
CA ASP A 11 13.54 -1.83 12.18
C ASP A 11 12.45 -2.86 12.51
N CYS A 12 12.60 -4.05 11.92
CA CYS A 12 11.70 -5.18 12.15
C CYS A 12 12.32 -6.24 13.10
N GLN A 13 13.33 -5.89 13.91
CA GLN A 13 14.03 -6.86 14.76
C GLN A 13 13.18 -7.32 15.96
N VAL A 14 12.38 -6.42 16.54
CA VAL A 14 11.60 -6.68 17.77
C VAL A 14 10.13 -6.97 17.46
N ALA A 15 9.58 -6.34 16.43
CA ALA A 15 8.22 -6.54 15.97
C ALA A 15 8.13 -6.30 14.46
N GLY A 16 7.22 -7.01 13.78
CA GLY A 16 6.91 -6.74 12.39
C GLY A 16 6.13 -5.44 12.20
N ILE A 17 5.95 -5.05 10.94
CA ILE A 17 5.10 -3.94 10.52
C ILE A 17 4.05 -4.48 9.54
N SER A 18 2.78 -4.11 9.74
CA SER A 18 1.72 -4.45 8.80
C SER A 18 1.76 -3.55 7.56
N GLY A 19 1.16 -4.00 6.45
CA GLY A 19 1.23 -3.28 5.17
C GLY A 19 0.62 -1.87 5.22
N ASP A 20 -0.48 -1.68 5.95
CA ASP A 20 -1.14 -0.38 6.17
C ASP A 20 -0.29 0.58 7.00
N MET A 21 0.42 0.08 8.02
CA MET A 21 1.39 0.87 8.79
C MET A 21 2.58 1.30 7.93
N PHE A 22 3.07 0.40 7.06
CA PHE A 22 4.17 0.72 6.16
C PHE A 22 3.73 1.77 5.11
N LEU A 23 2.52 1.64 4.56
CA LEU A 23 1.94 2.64 3.68
C LEU A 23 1.76 4.00 4.38
N GLY A 24 1.30 4.00 5.64
CA GLY A 24 1.20 5.22 6.46
C GLY A 24 2.55 5.91 6.65
N ALA A 25 3.61 5.16 6.92
CA ALA A 25 4.96 5.71 7.01
C ALA A 25 5.43 6.35 5.69
N LEU A 26 5.16 5.70 4.55
CA LEU A 26 5.50 6.25 3.22
C LEU A 26 4.71 7.52 2.90
N LEU A 27 3.43 7.58 3.25
CA LEU A 27 2.60 8.79 3.14
C LEU A 27 3.12 9.93 4.02
N ASP A 28 3.68 9.60 5.18
CA ASP A 28 4.26 10.61 6.07
C ASP A 28 5.59 11.18 5.56
N LEU A 29 6.25 10.48 4.63
CA LEU A 29 7.45 10.94 3.92
C LEU A 29 7.15 11.87 2.73
N GLU A 30 5.91 12.38 2.64
CA GLU A 30 5.37 13.22 1.55
C GLU A 30 5.03 12.47 0.25
N ALA A 31 4.61 11.20 0.34
CA ALA A 31 3.93 10.59 -0.80
C ALA A 31 2.57 11.29 -1.06
N ASP A 32 2.18 11.38 -2.33
CA ASP A 32 0.93 12.02 -2.76
C ASP A 32 -0.28 11.18 -2.33
N SER A 33 -0.90 11.56 -1.21
CA SER A 33 -2.02 10.83 -0.61
C SER A 33 -3.22 10.69 -1.55
N LYS A 34 -3.48 11.69 -2.41
CA LYS A 34 -4.61 11.64 -3.35
C LYS A 34 -4.38 10.58 -4.42
N LYS A 35 -3.16 10.48 -4.95
CA LYS A 35 -2.82 9.44 -5.92
C LYS A 35 -2.88 8.05 -5.30
N VAL A 36 -2.43 7.91 -4.05
CA VAL A 36 -2.51 6.63 -3.33
C VAL A 36 -3.95 6.21 -3.07
N ILE A 37 -4.82 7.13 -2.60
CA ILE A 37 -6.24 6.85 -2.40
C ILE A 37 -6.88 6.42 -3.73
N ALA A 38 -6.69 7.19 -4.80
CA ALA A 38 -7.26 6.87 -6.11
C ALA A 38 -6.76 5.51 -6.65
N ALA A 39 -5.49 5.17 -6.40
CA ALA A 39 -4.94 3.89 -6.79
C ALA A 39 -5.60 2.73 -6.02
N ILE A 40 -5.81 2.88 -4.71
CA ILE A 40 -6.48 1.86 -3.89
C ILE A 40 -7.95 1.74 -4.31
N GLU A 41 -8.66 2.85 -4.46
CA GLU A 41 -10.07 2.86 -4.89
C GLU A 41 -10.27 2.21 -6.27
N SER A 42 -9.30 2.36 -7.19
CA SER A 42 -9.35 1.71 -8.50
C SER A 42 -9.32 0.18 -8.43
N LEU A 43 -8.94 -0.42 -7.30
CA LEU A 43 -8.98 -1.87 -7.11
C LEU A 43 -10.39 -2.45 -7.22
N GLN A 44 -11.43 -1.64 -6.99
CA GLN A 44 -12.84 -2.06 -7.19
C GLN A 44 -13.12 -2.47 -8.64
N ASP A 45 -12.34 -1.98 -9.61
CA ASP A 45 -12.49 -2.34 -11.03
C ASP A 45 -11.93 -3.75 -11.33
N PHE A 46 -11.04 -4.27 -10.47
CA PHE A 46 -10.32 -5.53 -10.68
C PHE A 46 -10.76 -6.62 -9.71
N ILE A 47 -11.21 -6.21 -8.53
CA ILE A 47 -11.62 -7.07 -7.44
C ILE A 47 -13.10 -6.79 -7.22
N GLY A 48 -13.91 -7.84 -7.10
CA GLY A 48 -15.33 -7.73 -6.74
C GLY A 48 -15.56 -7.27 -5.30
N CYS A 49 -14.78 -6.29 -4.82
CA CYS A 49 -14.91 -5.71 -3.50
C CYS A 49 -15.97 -4.60 -3.52
N GLY A 50 -16.94 -4.70 -2.62
CA GLY A 50 -18.00 -3.70 -2.50
C GLY A 50 -17.56 -2.55 -1.59
N ASN A 51 -17.84 -1.30 -1.99
CA ASN A 51 -17.65 -0.09 -1.19
C ASN A 51 -16.27 -0.01 -0.53
N LEU A 52 -15.20 0.02 -1.34
CA LEU A 52 -13.84 0.18 -0.85
C LEU A 52 -13.60 1.66 -0.48
N GLU A 53 -13.39 1.91 0.80
CA GLU A 53 -13.12 3.23 1.37
C GLU A 53 -11.71 3.28 1.97
N VAL A 54 -11.01 4.39 1.74
CA VAL A 54 -9.69 4.64 2.32
C VAL A 54 -9.72 5.93 3.13
N GLU A 55 -9.39 5.82 4.41
CA GLU A 55 -9.25 6.96 5.31
C GLU A 55 -7.77 7.11 5.70
N ILE A 56 -7.19 8.27 5.42
CA ILE A 56 -5.85 8.65 5.88
C ILE A 56 -6.00 9.75 6.91
N LYS A 57 -5.53 9.51 8.14
CA LYS A 57 -5.58 10.50 9.23
C LYS A 57 -4.26 10.59 9.99
N ASP A 58 -3.93 11.79 10.46
CA ASP A 58 -2.83 11.96 11.40
C ASP A 58 -3.26 11.43 12.78
N VAL A 59 -2.39 10.65 13.41
CA VAL A 59 -2.59 10.08 14.75
C VAL A 59 -1.36 10.35 15.61
N THR A 60 -1.57 10.46 16.92
CA THR A 60 -0.48 10.47 17.89
C THR A 60 -0.51 9.17 18.69
N ARG A 61 0.58 8.40 18.63
CA ARG A 61 0.75 7.15 19.37
C ARG A 61 2.01 7.24 20.21
N ARG A 62 1.87 7.13 21.54
CA ARG A 62 2.99 7.18 22.49
C ARG A 62 3.91 8.41 22.29
N GLY A 63 3.30 9.57 21.98
CA GLY A 63 4.03 10.83 21.75
C GLY A 63 4.57 11.04 20.34
N PHE A 64 4.47 10.07 19.43
CA PHE A 64 4.88 10.21 18.03
C PHE A 64 3.69 10.49 17.11
N ARG A 65 3.84 11.48 16.23
CA ARG A 65 2.88 11.77 15.16
C ARG A 65 3.18 10.83 13.99
N ALA A 66 2.14 10.18 13.47
CA ALA A 66 2.22 9.30 12.31
C ALA A 66 0.95 9.43 11.46
N LYS A 67 0.97 8.89 10.24
CA LYS A 67 -0.25 8.68 9.45
C LYS A 67 -0.79 7.27 9.66
N LYS A 68 -2.08 7.17 9.94
CA LYS A 68 -2.83 5.93 9.96
C LYS A 68 -3.61 5.81 8.67
N VAL A 69 -3.53 4.64 8.04
CA VAL A 69 -4.34 4.27 6.86
C VAL A 69 -5.35 3.23 7.31
N ASP A 70 -6.63 3.54 7.19
CA ASP A 70 -7.71 2.60 7.41
C ASP A 70 -8.34 2.27 6.05
N VAL A 71 -8.32 0.98 5.66
CA VAL A 71 -8.96 0.49 4.43
C VAL A 71 -10.15 -0.36 4.83
N LYS A 72 -11.33 -0.04 4.32
CA LYS A 72 -12.58 -0.77 4.59
C LYS A 72 -13.20 -1.22 3.28
N ALA A 73 -13.76 -2.43 3.28
CA ALA A 73 -14.58 -2.92 2.19
C ALA A 73 -15.71 -3.76 2.77
N GLU A 74 -16.91 -3.65 2.23
CA GLU A 74 -18.09 -4.37 2.71
C GLU A 74 -18.03 -5.86 2.36
N LYS A 75 -17.41 -6.19 1.22
CA LYS A 75 -17.23 -7.56 0.75
C LYS A 75 -15.84 -7.70 0.19
N MET A 76 -15.18 -8.79 0.56
CA MET A 76 -13.94 -9.23 -0.04
C MET A 76 -14.13 -10.69 -0.48
N PRO A 77 -14.13 -10.97 -1.79
CA PRO A 77 -14.21 -12.34 -2.26
C PRO A 77 -12.93 -13.10 -1.86
N GLU A 78 -13.06 -14.42 -1.65
CA GLU A 78 -11.87 -15.27 -1.62
C GLU A 78 -11.17 -15.20 -2.98
N MET A 79 -9.84 -15.13 -2.95
CA MET A 79 -9.02 -14.98 -4.14
C MET A 79 -7.88 -16.00 -4.10
N LYS A 80 -7.67 -16.70 -5.21
CA LYS A 80 -6.54 -17.63 -5.31
C LYS A 80 -5.24 -16.84 -5.50
N ALA A 81 -4.13 -17.45 -5.07
CA ALA A 81 -2.80 -16.87 -5.24
C ALA A 81 -2.50 -16.45 -6.69
N ALA A 82 -2.88 -17.27 -7.68
CA ALA A 82 -2.67 -16.97 -9.09
C ALA A 82 -3.50 -15.75 -9.56
N GLU A 83 -4.75 -15.65 -9.10
CA GLU A 83 -5.64 -14.53 -9.41
C GLU A 83 -5.10 -13.22 -8.82
N LEU A 84 -4.56 -13.27 -7.60
CA LEU A 84 -3.95 -12.10 -6.96
C LEU A 84 -2.75 -11.55 -7.74
N VAL A 85 -1.91 -12.43 -8.29
CA VAL A 85 -0.78 -12.00 -9.15
C VAL A 85 -1.29 -11.33 -10.42
N THR A 86 -2.32 -11.88 -11.05
CA THR A 86 -2.96 -11.29 -12.24
C THR A 86 -3.55 -9.91 -11.94
N VAL A 87 -4.29 -9.77 -10.84
CA VAL A 87 -4.87 -8.49 -10.40
C VAL A 87 -3.78 -7.45 -10.20
N ILE A 88 -2.67 -7.80 -9.55
CA ILE A 88 -1.55 -6.87 -9.33
C ILE A 88 -0.91 -6.43 -10.67
N ASP A 89 -0.75 -7.36 -11.61
CA ASP A 89 -0.21 -7.06 -12.95
C ASP A 89 -1.11 -6.07 -13.70
N GLU A 90 -2.41 -6.34 -13.74
CA GLU A 90 -3.41 -5.50 -14.41
C GLU A 90 -3.54 -4.12 -13.75
N CYS A 91 -3.54 -4.07 -12.41
CA CYS A 91 -3.55 -2.81 -11.67
C CYS A 91 -2.31 -1.97 -11.98
N ALA A 92 -1.12 -2.58 -12.02
CA ALA A 92 0.12 -1.88 -12.32
C ALA A 92 0.12 -1.29 -13.73
N GLU A 93 -0.41 -2.02 -14.72
CA GLU A 93 -0.61 -1.54 -16.09
C GLU A 93 -1.61 -0.38 -16.15
N ARG A 94 -2.78 -0.53 -15.50
CA ARG A 94 -3.82 0.50 -15.47
C ARG A 94 -3.34 1.81 -14.85
N LEU A 95 -2.60 1.72 -13.76
CA LEU A 95 -1.99 2.85 -13.06
C LEU A 95 -0.76 3.41 -13.79
N LYS A 96 -0.34 2.78 -14.90
CA LYS A 96 0.83 3.16 -15.71
C LYS A 96 2.09 3.27 -14.85
N LEU A 97 2.26 2.31 -13.92
CA LEU A 97 3.44 2.26 -13.09
C LEU A 97 4.68 2.00 -13.94
N SER A 98 5.84 2.51 -13.51
CA SER A 98 7.10 2.18 -14.16
C SER A 98 7.37 0.67 -14.11
N ASP A 99 8.09 0.12 -15.10
CA ASP A 99 8.49 -1.29 -15.11
C ASP A 99 9.17 -1.72 -13.81
N ARG A 100 9.97 -0.82 -13.22
CA ARG A 100 10.64 -1.09 -11.94
C ARG A 100 9.62 -1.27 -10.80
N ALA A 101 8.61 -0.42 -10.73
CA ALA A 101 7.57 -0.50 -9.71
C ALA A 101 6.67 -1.73 -9.92
N LYS A 102 6.29 -2.01 -11.18
CA LYS A 102 5.54 -3.23 -11.55
C LYS A 102 6.29 -4.49 -11.13
N ARG A 103 7.57 -4.62 -11.52
CA ARG A 103 8.42 -5.76 -11.11
C ARG A 103 8.52 -5.87 -9.59
N PHE A 104 8.76 -4.77 -8.89
CA PHE A 104 8.87 -4.79 -7.43
C PHE A 104 7.57 -5.29 -6.76
N ALA A 105 6.41 -4.84 -7.23
CA ALA A 105 5.12 -5.29 -6.71
C ALA A 105 4.91 -6.81 -6.93
N LEU A 106 5.21 -7.30 -8.13
CA LEU A 106 5.11 -8.72 -8.47
C LEU A 106 6.10 -9.59 -7.68
N GLU A 107 7.34 -9.13 -7.49
CA GLU A 107 8.33 -9.84 -6.67
C GLU A 107 7.93 -9.88 -5.20
N ALA A 108 7.40 -8.77 -4.66
CA ALA A 108 6.91 -8.69 -3.28
C ALA A 108 5.78 -9.70 -3.02
N ILE A 109 4.76 -9.74 -3.89
CA ILE A 109 3.67 -10.71 -3.70
C ILE A 109 4.13 -12.16 -3.91
N ASN A 110 4.98 -12.42 -4.89
CA ASN A 110 5.54 -13.76 -5.10
C ASN A 110 6.38 -14.23 -3.91
N THR A 111 7.03 -13.31 -3.18
CA THR A 111 7.75 -13.64 -1.95
C THR A 111 6.78 -14.05 -0.84
N LEU A 112 5.67 -13.32 -0.66
CA LEU A 112 4.64 -13.62 0.33
C LEU A 112 3.87 -14.93 0.03
N LEU A 113 3.73 -15.29 -1.24
CA LEU A 113 3.07 -16.54 -1.64
C LEU A 113 3.96 -17.78 -1.45
N ARG A 114 5.26 -17.61 -1.20
CA ARG A 114 6.23 -18.68 -0.98
C ARG A 114 6.57 -18.91 0.49
N SER A 115 6.21 -17.97 1.36
CA SER A 115 6.42 -18.05 2.81
C SER A 115 5.35 -18.92 3.47
#